data_AF-A0A226X791-F1
#
_entry.id   AF-A0A226X791-F1
#
_cell.length_a   1.000
_cell.length_b   1.000
_cell.length_c   1.000
_cell.angle_alpha   90.00
_cell.angle_beta   90.00
_cell.angle_gamma   90.00
#
_symmetry.space_group_name_H-M   'P 1'
#
loop_
_entity.id
_entity.type
_entity.pdbx_description
1 polymer ?
#
loop_
_entity_poly.entity_id
_entity_poly.type
_entity_poly.pdbx_seq_one_letter_code
_entity_poly.pdbx_strand_id
1 'polypeptide(L)'
;MEIRPIIAMQMPPTPDQHRFYSSLLFELGAPHKAAASLAVLERLARDLLRRMAPSMLIVDEVHHLLAGTYREQRASLNLLKFLASDLRASMVLVGTRDAVIALQTDSQMVSCFTPFEVPRWRESEAFRQLLAAFERVLHLRRPSGLAQREIVQYVLAASSGLTGEVSRILNAAAELAIRSGDECINLQHLEHVAPTHVQSLATLATRAPAL
;
A
#
# COMPACT_ATOMS: atom_id res chain seq x y z
N MET A 1 -10.64 23.76 -15.60
CA MET A 1 -9.59 22.74 -15.50
C MET A 1 -9.62 22.24 -14.06
N GLU A 2 -9.88 20.96 -13.84
CA GLU A 2 -9.98 20.39 -12.49
C GLU A 2 -8.60 20.48 -11.80
N ILE A 3 -8.52 21.11 -10.62
CA ILE A 3 -7.28 21.23 -9.86
C ILE A 3 -7.08 19.91 -9.13
N ARG A 4 -6.10 19.11 -9.55
CA ARG A 4 -5.68 17.87 -8.86
C ARG A 4 -4.36 18.14 -8.15
N PRO A 5 -4.39 18.49 -6.84
CA PRO A 5 -3.17 18.84 -6.11
C PRO A 5 -2.24 17.63 -5.93
N ILE A 6 -2.79 16.41 -5.97
CA ILE A 6 -2.07 15.15 -5.86
C ILE A 6 -2.38 14.33 -7.11
N ILE A 7 -1.33 13.83 -7.73
CA ILE A 7 -1.42 12.86 -8.82
C ILE A 7 -0.77 11.59 -8.31
N ALA A 8 -1.48 10.48 -8.36
CA ALA A 8 -0.98 9.18 -7.95
C ALA A 8 -1.03 8.23 -9.16
N MET A 9 0.01 7.43 -9.30
CA MET A 9 0.08 6.37 -10.31
C MET A 9 0.83 5.17 -9.77
N GLN A 10 0.65 4.01 -10.39
CA GLN A 10 1.45 2.83 -10.11
C GLN A 10 2.59 2.72 -11.12
N MET A 11 3.78 2.34 -10.66
CA MET A 11 4.89 1.95 -11.51
C MET A 11 4.48 0.73 -12.33
N PRO A 12 4.65 0.74 -13.67
CA PRO A 12 4.30 -0.42 -14.48
C PRO A 12 5.06 -1.68 -14.02
N PRO A 13 4.49 -2.89 -14.19
CA PRO A 13 5.13 -4.15 -13.75
C PRO A 13 6.51 -4.44 -14.36
N THR A 14 6.89 -3.69 -15.39
CA THR A 14 8.23 -3.68 -16.00
C THR A 14 8.68 -2.22 -16.09
N PRO A 15 9.97 -1.91 -15.88
CA PRO A 15 10.50 -0.53 -15.91
C PRO A 15 10.67 0.01 -17.33
N ASP A 16 9.57 0.02 -18.08
CA ASP A 16 9.47 0.54 -19.42
C ASP A 16 8.93 1.98 -19.39
N GLN A 17 9.70 2.90 -19.95
CA GLN A 17 9.38 4.33 -19.95
C GLN A 17 8.14 4.65 -20.78
N HIS A 18 7.87 3.87 -21.83
CA HIS A 18 6.71 4.08 -22.69
C HIS A 18 5.41 3.75 -21.93
N ARG A 19 5.37 2.60 -21.26
CA ARG A 19 4.29 2.21 -20.34
C ARG A 19 4.14 3.22 -19.21
N PHE A 20 5.25 3.71 -18.64
CA PHE A 20 5.19 4.72 -17.59
C PHE A 20 4.42 5.96 -18.04
N TYR A 21 4.81 6.59 -19.16
CA TYR A 21 4.13 7.80 -19.61
C TYR A 21 2.71 7.53 -20.11
N SER A 22 2.44 6.36 -20.69
CA SER A 22 1.08 5.96 -21.08
C SER A 22 0.17 5.84 -19.85
N SER A 23 0.62 5.17 -18.78
CA SER A 23 -0.10 5.07 -17.52
C SER A 23 -0.29 6.44 -16.87
N LEU A 24 0.75 7.29 -16.84
CA LEU A 24 0.62 8.64 -16.32
C LEU A 24 -0.43 9.44 -17.11
N LEU A 25 -0.39 9.44 -18.44
CA LEU A 25 -1.37 10.14 -19.27
C LEU A 25 -2.79 9.61 -19.05
N PHE A 26 -2.94 8.31 -18.82
CA PHE A 26 -4.21 7.71 -18.43
C PHE A 26 -4.72 8.29 -17.10
N GLU A 27 -3.89 8.35 -16.06
CA GLU A 27 -4.24 8.95 -14.76
C GLU A 27 -4.59 10.46 -14.87
N LEU A 28 -3.92 11.16 -15.77
CA LEU A 28 -4.23 12.57 -16.08
C LEU A 28 -5.54 12.74 -16.87
N GLY A 29 -6.19 11.66 -17.31
CA GLY A 29 -7.37 11.69 -18.17
C GLY A 29 -7.09 12.22 -19.58
N ALA A 30 -5.85 12.09 -20.04
CA ALA A 30 -5.39 12.63 -21.32
C ALA A 30 -5.49 11.59 -22.45
N PRO A 31 -6.30 11.84 -23.49
CA PRO A 31 -6.36 10.97 -24.65
C PRO A 31 -4.99 10.89 -25.33
N HIS A 32 -4.49 9.68 -25.52
CA HIS A 32 -3.23 9.43 -26.20
C HIS A 32 -3.33 8.17 -27.05
N LYS A 33 -2.51 8.10 -28.11
CA LYS A 33 -2.37 6.89 -28.92
C LYS A 33 -1.33 6.00 -28.26
N ALA A 34 -1.69 4.76 -27.93
CA ALA A 34 -0.74 3.79 -27.40
C ALA A 34 0.48 3.56 -28.31
N ALA A 35 0.31 3.70 -29.63
CA ALA A 35 1.39 3.59 -30.60
C ALA A 35 2.25 4.86 -30.77
N ALA A 36 1.97 5.94 -30.02
CA ALA A 36 2.79 7.15 -30.08
C ALA A 36 4.21 6.86 -29.59
N SER A 37 5.19 7.59 -30.12
CA SER A 37 6.58 7.44 -29.68
C SER A 37 6.76 7.93 -28.24
N LEU A 38 7.76 7.39 -27.56
CA LEU A 38 8.12 7.79 -26.19
C LEU A 38 8.27 9.31 -26.05
N ALA A 39 8.97 9.96 -26.98
CA ALA A 39 9.18 11.40 -26.95
C ALA A 39 7.86 12.21 -27.04
N VAL A 40 6.86 11.70 -27.77
CA VAL A 40 5.54 12.34 -27.86
C VAL A 40 4.78 12.19 -26.54
N LEU A 41 4.79 10.99 -25.95
CA LEU A 41 4.13 10.72 -24.67
C LEU A 41 4.77 11.54 -23.54
N GLU A 42 6.09 11.55 -23.46
CA GLU A 42 6.85 12.33 -22.48
C GLU A 42 6.50 13.81 -22.55
N ARG A 43 6.58 14.40 -23.75
CA ARG A 43 6.28 15.82 -23.95
C ARG A 43 4.86 16.15 -23.52
N LEU A 44 3.88 15.34 -23.93
CA LEU A 44 2.48 15.54 -23.57
C LEU A 44 2.27 15.46 -22.05
N ALA A 45 2.84 14.44 -21.41
CA ALA A 45 2.71 14.25 -19.97
C ALA A 45 3.30 15.43 -19.19
N ARG A 46 4.48 15.90 -19.58
CA ARG A 46 5.14 17.05 -18.94
C ARG A 46 4.39 18.35 -19.16
N ASP A 47 3.91 18.60 -20.38
CA ASP A 47 3.13 19.81 -20.68
C ASP A 47 1.84 19.86 -19.84
N LEU A 48 1.18 18.72 -19.65
CA LEU A 48 0.00 18.62 -18.79
C LEU A 48 0.35 18.81 -17.32
N LEU A 49 1.37 18.12 -16.81
CA LEU A 49 1.81 18.26 -15.42
C LEU A 49 2.20 19.69 -15.08
N ARG A 50 2.88 20.40 -15.98
CA ARG A 50 3.23 21.83 -15.78
C ARG A 50 2.01 22.74 -15.74
N ARG A 51 1.01 22.48 -16.59
CA ARG A 51 -0.24 23.25 -16.60
C ARG A 51 -1.09 22.96 -15.37
N MET A 52 -1.09 21.72 -14.90
CA MET A 52 -1.81 21.30 -13.70
C MET A 52 -1.12 21.77 -12.42
N ALA A 53 0.21 21.88 -12.44
CA ALA A 53 1.05 22.29 -11.31
C ALA A 53 0.69 21.54 -10.01
N PRO A 54 0.75 20.19 -10.00
CA PRO A 54 0.44 19.43 -8.80
C PRO A 54 1.39 19.81 -7.67
N SER A 55 0.88 19.78 -6.44
CA SER A 55 1.74 19.88 -5.25
C SER A 55 2.52 18.58 -4.99
N MET A 56 2.01 17.44 -5.45
CA MET A 56 2.61 16.13 -5.21
C MET A 56 2.37 15.14 -6.36
N LEU A 57 3.41 14.36 -6.69
CA LEU A 57 3.34 13.19 -7.55
C LEU A 57 3.73 11.94 -6.75
N ILE A 58 2.81 10.98 -6.64
CA ILE A 58 3.01 9.71 -5.96
C ILE A 58 3.20 8.63 -7.03
N VAL A 59 4.29 7.87 -6.95
CA VAL A 59 4.51 6.67 -7.75
C VAL A 59 4.58 5.49 -6.80
N ASP A 60 3.56 4.64 -6.86
CA ASP A 60 3.46 3.42 -6.06
C ASP A 60 4.11 2.23 -6.75
N GLU A 61 4.36 1.14 -6.02
CA GLU A 61 4.96 -0.09 -6.53
C GLU A 61 6.35 0.11 -7.18
N VAL A 62 7.15 1.08 -6.72
CA VAL A 62 8.45 1.39 -7.37
C VAL A 62 9.46 0.24 -7.36
N HIS A 63 9.24 -0.76 -6.51
CA HIS A 63 10.03 -1.99 -6.51
C HIS A 63 9.88 -2.81 -7.82
N HIS A 64 8.84 -2.55 -8.65
CA HIS A 64 8.75 -3.07 -10.01
C HIS A 64 9.92 -2.69 -10.92
N LEU A 65 10.72 -1.67 -10.53
CA LEU A 65 12.00 -1.39 -11.17
C LEU A 65 12.88 -2.64 -11.26
N LEU A 66 12.92 -3.46 -10.21
CA LEU A 66 13.77 -4.66 -10.14
C LEU A 66 13.39 -5.74 -11.16
N ALA A 67 12.21 -5.67 -11.79
CA ALA A 67 11.78 -6.63 -12.80
C ALA A 67 12.48 -6.46 -14.16
N GLY A 68 13.14 -5.32 -14.40
CA GLY A 68 13.88 -5.07 -15.65
C GLY A 68 15.38 -5.30 -15.53
N THR A 69 16.06 -5.22 -16.66
CA THR A 69 17.53 -5.18 -16.74
C THR A 69 18.10 -3.93 -16.06
N TYR A 70 19.38 -3.97 -15.69
CA TYR A 70 20.08 -2.81 -15.10
C TYR A 70 19.96 -1.54 -15.96
N ARG A 71 19.96 -1.69 -17.29
CA ARG A 71 19.80 -0.59 -18.23
C ARG A 71 18.40 0.03 -18.14
N GLU A 72 17.35 -0.79 -18.08
CA GLU A 72 15.96 -0.33 -17.98
C GLU A 72 15.68 0.30 -16.61
N GLN A 73 16.19 -0.30 -15.53
CA GLN A 73 16.17 0.26 -14.19
C GLN A 73 16.75 1.68 -14.18
N ARG A 74 17.98 1.85 -14.69
CA ARG A 74 18.65 3.16 -14.73
C ARG A 74 17.91 4.17 -15.62
N ALA A 75 17.34 3.74 -16.74
CA ALA A 75 16.54 4.61 -17.59
C ALA A 75 15.27 5.12 -16.87
N SER A 76 14.57 4.24 -16.15
CA SER A 76 13.38 4.61 -15.38
C SER A 76 13.71 5.47 -14.17
N LEU A 77 14.81 5.20 -13.46
CA LEU A 77 15.30 6.06 -12.37
C LEU A 77 15.66 7.46 -12.86
N ASN A 78 16.32 7.57 -14.02
CA ASN A 78 16.60 8.85 -14.66
C ASN A 78 15.32 9.61 -15.03
N LEU A 79 14.30 8.91 -15.51
CA LEU A 79 12.98 9.48 -15.77
C LEU A 79 12.37 10.06 -14.48
N LEU A 80 12.38 9.30 -13.38
CA LEU A 80 11.84 9.77 -12.10
C LEU A 80 12.60 11.01 -11.60
N LYS A 81 13.94 11.00 -11.64
CA LYS A 81 14.78 12.17 -11.31
C LYS A 81 14.44 13.38 -12.16
N PHE A 82 14.24 13.15 -13.46
CA PHE A 82 13.92 14.20 -14.39
C PHE A 82 12.56 14.83 -14.06
N LEU A 83 11.53 14.03 -13.81
CA LEU A 83 10.23 14.54 -13.38
C LEU A 83 10.31 15.25 -12.02
N ALA A 84 11.09 14.74 -11.06
CA ALA A 84 11.28 15.37 -9.76
C ALA A 84 11.94 16.75 -9.86
N SER A 85 12.84 16.92 -10.83
CA SER A 85 13.55 18.18 -11.05
C SER A 85 12.75 19.16 -11.91
N ASP A 86 11.99 18.66 -12.88
CA ASP A 86 11.18 19.47 -13.80
C ASP A 86 9.92 20.03 -13.13
N LEU A 87 9.36 19.29 -12.18
CA LEU A 87 8.17 19.69 -11.44
C LEU A 87 8.57 20.42 -10.16
N ARG A 88 7.90 21.54 -9.86
CA ARG A 88 7.98 22.19 -8.53
C ARG A 88 7.08 21.48 -7.51
N ALA A 89 7.10 20.15 -7.52
CA ALA A 89 6.20 19.28 -6.76
C ALA A 89 6.99 18.30 -5.89
N SER A 90 6.43 17.89 -4.75
CA SER A 90 6.99 16.80 -3.96
C SER A 90 6.81 15.48 -4.69
N MET A 91 7.87 14.69 -4.84
CA MET A 91 7.79 13.33 -5.36
C MET A 91 7.83 12.33 -4.21
N VAL A 92 6.83 11.45 -4.16
CA VAL A 92 6.73 10.37 -3.18
C VAL A 92 6.79 9.04 -3.91
N LEU A 93 7.77 8.21 -3.55
CA LEU A 93 7.96 6.89 -4.09
C LEU A 93 7.53 5.86 -3.03
N VAL A 94 6.57 5.01 -3.38
CA VAL A 94 5.98 4.02 -2.47
C VAL A 94 6.24 2.62 -3.00
N GLY A 95 6.51 1.68 -2.10
CA GLY A 95 6.73 0.29 -2.44
C GLY A 95 7.10 -0.53 -1.22
N THR A 96 7.46 -1.79 -1.46
CA THR A 96 7.95 -2.71 -0.43
C THR A 96 9.38 -2.34 0.00
N ARG A 97 9.99 -3.14 0.88
CA ARG A 97 11.41 -2.99 1.24
C ARG A 97 12.35 -3.04 0.03
N ASP A 98 11.94 -3.73 -1.02
CA ASP A 98 12.68 -3.84 -2.28
C ASP A 98 12.74 -2.50 -3.04
N ALA A 99 11.86 -1.54 -2.72
CA ALA A 99 11.96 -0.18 -3.26
C ALA A 99 13.29 0.47 -2.91
N VAL A 100 13.80 0.26 -1.69
CA VAL A 100 15.09 0.80 -1.26
C VAL A 100 16.22 0.21 -2.12
N ILE A 101 16.16 -1.09 -2.39
CA ILE A 101 17.14 -1.80 -3.24
C ILE A 101 17.08 -1.24 -4.66
N ALA A 102 15.88 -1.06 -5.22
CA ALA A 102 15.69 -0.48 -6.55
C ALA A 102 16.32 0.90 -6.67
N LEU A 103 16.14 1.77 -5.68
CA LEU A 103 16.70 3.12 -5.66
C LEU A 103 18.22 3.12 -5.52
N GLN A 104 18.80 2.17 -4.78
CA GLN A 104 20.25 2.07 -4.56
C GLN A 104 21.05 1.69 -5.81
N THR A 105 20.41 1.23 -6.88
CA THR A 105 21.08 0.94 -8.16
C THR A 105 21.67 2.19 -8.83
N ASP A 106 21.27 3.38 -8.38
CA ASP A 106 21.85 4.67 -8.76
C ASP A 106 22.09 5.54 -7.50
N SER A 107 23.37 5.79 -7.20
CA SER A 107 23.79 6.49 -5.98
C SER A 107 23.21 7.91 -5.82
N GLN A 108 22.82 8.57 -6.92
CA GLN A 108 22.22 9.90 -6.86
C GLN A 108 20.73 9.85 -6.50
N MET A 109 20.03 8.72 -6.69
CA MET A 109 18.65 8.58 -6.21
C MET A 109 18.61 8.63 -4.67
N VAL A 110 19.55 7.93 -4.03
CA VAL A 110 19.57 7.75 -2.57
C VAL A 110 19.71 9.09 -1.85
N SER A 111 20.44 10.05 -2.43
CA SER A 111 20.58 11.39 -1.83
C SER A 111 19.36 12.29 -2.04
N CYS A 112 18.48 11.98 -3.01
CA CYS A 112 17.31 12.81 -3.34
C CYS A 112 16.05 12.41 -2.57
N PHE A 113 16.00 11.21 -1.99
CA PHE A 113 14.81 10.69 -1.31
C PHE A 113 15.12 10.33 0.14
N THR A 114 14.31 10.83 1.07
CA THR A 114 14.38 10.45 2.48
C THR A 114 13.49 9.23 2.73
N PRO A 115 14.05 8.09 3.17
CA PRO A 115 13.25 6.89 3.41
C PRO A 115 12.33 7.08 4.62
N PHE A 116 11.10 6.60 4.49
CA PHE A 116 10.12 6.53 5.57
C PHE A 116 9.49 5.15 5.56
N GLU A 117 9.66 4.38 6.64
CA GLU A 117 9.08 3.04 6.78
C GLU A 117 7.76 3.14 7.55
N VAL A 118 6.70 2.56 7.01
CA VAL A 118 5.45 2.31 7.75
C VAL A 118 5.62 0.97 8.46
N PRO A 119 5.82 0.95 9.80
CA PRO A 119 6.10 -0.29 10.50
C PRO A 119 4.86 -1.17 10.55
N ARG A 120 5.08 -2.48 10.67
CA ARG A 120 4.02 -3.42 11.05
C ARG A 120 3.49 -3.05 12.44
N TRP A 121 2.19 -3.26 12.64
CA TRP A 121 1.57 -3.11 13.95
C TRP A 121 2.22 -4.04 14.96
N ARG A 122 2.25 -3.56 16.20
CA ARG A 122 2.67 -4.30 17.39
C ARG A 122 1.60 -4.11 18.46
N GLU A 123 1.63 -4.96 19.49
CA GLU A 123 0.74 -4.78 20.63
C GLU A 123 1.05 -3.44 21.30
N SER A 124 0.16 -2.47 21.09
CA SER A 124 0.34 -1.08 21.46
C SER A 124 -1.00 -0.40 21.59
N GLU A 125 -1.03 0.74 22.27
CA GLU A 125 -2.24 1.55 22.38
C GLU A 125 -2.74 2.04 21.01
N ALA A 126 -1.82 2.40 20.11
CA ALA A 126 -2.18 2.79 18.74
C ALA A 126 -2.88 1.66 17.97
N PHE A 127 -2.45 0.41 18.14
CA PHE A 127 -3.12 -0.73 17.52
C PHE A 127 -4.50 -1.00 18.14
N ARG A 128 -4.64 -0.86 19.47
CA ARG A 128 -5.95 -0.94 20.14
C ARG A 128 -6.91 0.14 19.62
N GLN A 129 -6.41 1.36 19.41
CA GLN A 129 -7.18 2.46 18.83
C GLN A 129 -7.60 2.17 17.38
N LEU A 130 -6.74 1.55 16.57
CA LEU A 130 -7.10 1.09 15.23
C LEU A 130 -8.27 0.10 15.30
N LEU A 131 -8.20 -0.93 16.15
CA LEU A 131 -9.28 -1.92 16.28
C LEU A 131 -10.58 -1.30 16.79
N ALA A 132 -10.49 -0.37 17.76
CA ALA A 132 -11.66 0.40 18.20
C ALA A 132 -12.24 1.29 17.08
N ALA A 133 -11.41 1.81 16.18
CA ALA A 133 -11.89 2.54 15.01
C ALA A 133 -12.62 1.62 14.03
N PHE A 134 -12.12 0.41 13.78
CA PHE A 134 -12.83 -0.61 13.00
C PHE A 134 -14.20 -0.93 13.60
N GLU A 135 -14.29 -1.13 14.92
CA GLU A 135 -15.56 -1.44 15.59
C GLU A 135 -16.62 -0.35 15.34
N ARG A 136 -16.21 0.91 15.37
CA ARG A 136 -17.11 2.04 15.07
C ARG A 136 -17.56 2.07 13.61
N VAL A 137 -16.69 1.70 12.67
CA VAL A 137 -17.00 1.75 11.22
C VAL A 137 -17.82 0.54 10.76
N LEU A 138 -17.62 -0.63 11.37
CA LEU A 138 -18.33 -1.86 11.02
C LEU A 138 -19.81 -1.85 11.42
N HIS A 139 -20.18 -1.03 12.42
CA HIS A 139 -21.58 -0.80 12.85
C HIS A 139 -22.42 -2.08 13.10
N LEU A 140 -21.81 -3.12 13.68
CA LEU A 140 -22.56 -4.31 14.10
C LEU A 140 -23.55 -3.96 15.23
N ARG A 141 -24.70 -4.65 15.30
CA ARG A 141 -25.76 -4.31 16.27
C ARG A 141 -25.35 -4.48 17.73
N ARG A 142 -24.39 -5.37 18.01
CA ARG A 142 -23.89 -5.63 19.37
C ARG A 142 -22.40 -5.25 19.45
N PRO A 143 -21.95 -4.71 20.60
CA PRO A 143 -20.54 -4.38 20.78
C PRO A 143 -19.68 -5.64 20.64
N SER A 144 -18.59 -5.53 19.89
CA SER A 144 -17.64 -6.61 19.65
C SER A 144 -16.45 -6.56 20.60
N GLY A 145 -16.17 -5.40 21.20
CA GLY A 145 -15.07 -5.23 22.14
C GLY A 145 -13.71 -5.49 21.51
N LEU A 146 -13.48 -5.00 20.28
CA LEU A 146 -12.28 -5.35 19.49
C LEU A 146 -10.97 -4.90 20.14
N ALA A 147 -11.02 -3.95 21.07
CA ALA A 147 -9.86 -3.49 21.84
C ALA A 147 -9.53 -4.37 23.07
N GLN A 148 -10.32 -5.41 23.35
CA GLN A 148 -10.04 -6.38 24.40
C GLN A 148 -8.74 -7.13 24.11
N ARG A 149 -8.00 -7.48 25.18
CA ARG A 149 -6.64 -8.04 25.08
C ARG A 149 -6.60 -9.29 24.21
N GLU A 150 -7.55 -10.18 24.36
CA GLU A 150 -7.61 -11.47 23.68
C GLU A 150 -7.80 -11.28 22.17
N ILE A 151 -8.72 -10.41 21.76
CA ILE A 151 -8.97 -10.08 20.34
C ILE A 151 -7.77 -9.36 19.74
N VAL A 152 -7.19 -8.39 20.47
CA VAL A 152 -6.00 -7.65 20.03
C VAL A 152 -4.85 -8.61 19.74
N GLN A 153 -4.57 -9.53 20.66
CA GLN A 153 -3.49 -10.51 20.51
C GLN A 153 -3.76 -11.46 19.35
N TYR A 154 -5.00 -11.95 19.22
CA TYR A 154 -5.39 -12.82 18.12
C TYR A 154 -5.23 -12.14 16.76
N VAL A 155 -5.83 -10.96 16.57
CA VAL A 155 -5.81 -10.23 15.30
C VAL A 155 -4.38 -9.83 14.93
N LEU A 156 -3.57 -9.42 15.91
CA LEU A 156 -2.16 -9.08 15.67
C LEU A 156 -1.37 -10.29 15.17
N ALA A 157 -1.52 -11.45 15.81
CA ALA A 157 -0.86 -12.67 15.39
C ALA A 157 -1.35 -13.14 14.00
N ALA A 158 -2.66 -13.15 13.80
CA ALA A 158 -3.27 -13.62 12.56
C ALA A 158 -2.94 -12.75 11.35
N SER A 159 -2.80 -11.43 11.55
CA SER A 159 -2.47 -10.46 10.49
C SER A 159 -0.96 -10.28 10.28
N SER A 160 -0.12 -10.86 11.15
CA SER A 160 1.32 -10.54 11.19
C SER A 160 1.59 -9.03 11.27
N GLY A 161 0.68 -8.27 11.90
CA GLY A 161 0.73 -6.82 12.01
C GLY A 161 0.56 -6.04 10.71
N LEU A 162 0.05 -6.64 9.63
CA LEU A 162 -0.22 -5.95 8.36
C LEU A 162 -1.61 -5.32 8.38
N THR A 163 -1.71 -4.00 8.14
CA THR A 163 -3.00 -3.27 8.11
C THR A 163 -4.01 -3.90 7.13
N GLY A 164 -3.55 -4.31 5.95
CA GLY A 164 -4.40 -4.96 4.95
C GLY A 164 -5.00 -6.27 5.46
N GLU A 165 -4.18 -7.11 6.11
CA GLU A 165 -4.66 -8.36 6.70
C GLU A 165 -5.56 -8.14 7.91
N VAL A 166 -5.29 -7.12 8.75
CA VAL A 166 -6.20 -6.71 9.82
C VAL A 166 -7.58 -6.37 9.24
N SER A 167 -7.63 -5.52 8.22
CA SER A 167 -8.88 -5.15 7.56
C SER A 167 -9.59 -6.37 6.96
N ARG A 168 -8.85 -7.26 6.28
CA ARG A 168 -9.42 -8.47 5.67
C ARG A 168 -10.05 -9.40 6.71
N ILE A 169 -9.32 -9.67 7.80
CA ILE A 169 -9.78 -10.54 8.89
C ILE A 169 -11.04 -9.96 9.54
N LEU A 170 -11.03 -8.67 9.88
CA LEU A 170 -12.16 -8.03 10.56
C LEU A 170 -13.40 -7.94 9.66
N ASN A 171 -13.24 -7.61 8.38
CA ASN A 171 -14.36 -7.58 7.43
C ASN A 171 -14.98 -8.97 7.24
N ALA A 172 -14.15 -10.01 7.09
CA ALA A 172 -14.63 -11.38 6.96
C ALA A 172 -15.33 -11.87 8.24
N ALA A 173 -14.80 -11.54 9.42
CA ALA A 173 -15.42 -11.90 10.69
C ALA A 173 -16.75 -11.15 10.92
N ALA A 174 -16.82 -9.87 10.52
CA ALA A 174 -18.06 -9.09 10.56
C ALA A 174 -19.14 -9.71 9.65
N GLU A 175 -18.77 -10.08 8.42
CA GLU A 175 -19.68 -10.75 7.49
C GLU A 175 -20.22 -12.07 8.08
N LEU A 176 -19.34 -12.88 8.68
CA LEU A 176 -19.73 -14.13 9.33
C LEU A 176 -20.69 -13.88 10.50
N ALA A 177 -20.41 -12.90 11.35
CA ALA A 177 -21.25 -12.54 12.49
C ALA A 177 -22.65 -12.05 12.08
N ILE A 178 -22.75 -11.36 10.94
CA ILE A 178 -24.05 -10.95 10.36
C ILE A 178 -24.79 -12.18 9.85
N ARG A 179 -24.11 -13.05 9.10
CA ARG A 179 -24.71 -14.26 8.53
C ARG A 179 -25.16 -15.27 9.59
N SER A 180 -24.45 -15.38 10.72
CA SER A 180 -24.83 -16.22 11.85
C SER A 180 -25.94 -15.60 12.72
N GLY A 181 -26.19 -14.29 12.60
CA GLY A 181 -27.15 -13.55 13.43
C GLY A 181 -26.60 -13.10 14.79
N ASP A 182 -25.33 -13.39 15.09
CA ASP A 182 -24.67 -12.97 16.33
C ASP A 182 -24.50 -11.47 16.40
N GLU A 183 -24.22 -10.82 15.26
CA GLU A 183 -24.11 -9.37 15.15
C GLU A 183 -23.09 -8.75 16.12
N CYS A 184 -22.05 -9.53 16.45
CA CYS A 184 -20.81 -9.09 17.08
C CYS A 184 -19.66 -10.01 16.65
N ILE A 185 -18.46 -9.47 16.56
CA ILE A 185 -17.25 -10.27 16.34
C ILE A 185 -16.82 -10.86 17.69
N ASN A 186 -16.55 -12.16 17.70
CA ASN A 186 -15.95 -12.88 18.82
C ASN A 186 -14.76 -13.70 18.30
N LEU A 187 -14.05 -14.39 19.20
CA LEU A 187 -12.89 -15.21 18.83
C LEU A 187 -13.24 -16.31 17.82
N GLN A 188 -14.41 -16.94 17.92
CA GLN A 188 -14.81 -18.01 16.99
C GLN A 188 -14.94 -17.48 15.56
N HIS A 189 -15.49 -16.28 15.37
CA HIS A 189 -15.56 -15.63 14.06
C HIS A 189 -14.17 -15.37 13.49
N LEU A 190 -13.25 -14.87 14.31
CA LEU A 190 -11.87 -14.60 13.92
C LEU A 190 -11.11 -15.89 13.56
N GLU A 191 -11.29 -16.95 14.34
CA GLU A 191 -10.71 -18.28 14.11
C GLU A 191 -11.18 -18.94 12.82
N HIS A 192 -12.42 -18.67 12.43
CA HIS A 192 -13.00 -19.21 11.21
C HIS A 192 -12.45 -18.55 9.93
N VAL A 193 -12.08 -17.27 10.00
CA VAL A 193 -11.65 -16.48 8.83
C VAL A 193 -10.13 -16.26 8.75
N ALA A 194 -9.41 -16.59 9.82
CA ALA A 194 -7.96 -16.49 9.85
C ALA A 194 -7.31 -17.52 8.90
N PRO A 195 -6.14 -17.19 8.29
CA PRO A 195 -5.42 -18.14 7.46
C PRO A 195 -5.05 -19.42 8.22
N THR A 196 -5.08 -20.58 7.56
CA THR A 196 -4.85 -21.91 8.14
C THR A 196 -3.55 -22.03 8.95
N HIS A 197 -2.52 -21.21 8.65
CA HIS A 197 -1.24 -21.20 9.37
C HIS A 197 -1.33 -20.72 10.83
N VAL A 198 -2.39 -20.00 11.23
CA VAL A 198 -2.55 -19.41 12.58
C VAL A 198 -3.26 -20.36 13.54
N GLN A 199 -4.06 -21.31 13.02
CA GLN A 199 -4.77 -22.31 13.83
C GLN A 199 -3.77 -23.18 14.63
N SER A 200 -2.58 -23.40 14.11
CA SER A 200 -1.49 -24.15 14.77
C SER A 200 -0.90 -23.43 15.99
N LEU A 201 -0.79 -22.10 15.95
CA LEU A 201 -0.22 -21.31 17.06
C LEU A 201 -1.20 -21.15 18.22
N ALA A 202 -2.50 -21.00 17.94
CA ALA A 202 -3.55 -20.99 18.95
C ALA A 202 -3.58 -22.33 19.72
N THR A 203 -3.38 -23.45 19.03
CA THR A 203 -3.37 -24.79 19.65
C THR A 203 -2.13 -25.04 20.53
N LEU A 204 -1.01 -24.36 20.25
CA LEU A 204 0.23 -24.47 21.03
C LEU A 204 0.21 -23.63 22.32
N ALA A 205 -0.49 -22.48 22.32
CA ALA A 205 -0.63 -21.65 23.51
C ALA A 205 -1.53 -22.28 24.58
N THR A 206 -2.51 -23.10 24.18
CA THR A 206 -3.41 -23.81 25.12
C THR A 206 -2.82 -25.10 25.69
N ARG A 207 -1.60 -25.50 25.28
CA ARG A 207 -0.95 -26.76 25.67
C ARG A 207 0.26 -26.60 26.60
N ALA A 208 0.56 -25.40 27.10
CA ALA A 208 1.60 -25.24 28.12
C ALA A 208 1.10 -25.83 29.46
N PRO A 209 1.72 -26.90 30.00
CA PRO A 209 1.39 -27.38 31.34
C PRO A 209 1.93 -26.37 32.36
N ALA A 210 1.16 -26.13 33.43
CA ALA A 210 1.65 -25.44 34.61
C ALA A 210 2.84 -26.23 35.18
N LEU A 211 4.01 -25.58 35.20
CA LEU A 211 5.17 -25.95 36.02
C LEU A 211 5.36 -24.87 37.08
#